data_AF-A0A8J8ANU7-F1
#
_entry.id   AF-A0A8J8ANU7-F1
#
_cell.length_a   1.000
_cell.length_b   1.000
_cell.length_c   1.000
_cell.angle_alpha   90.00
_cell.angle_beta   90.00
_cell.angle_gamma   90.00
#
_symmetry.space_group_name_H-M   'P 1'
#
loop_
_entity.id
_entity.type
_entity.pdbx_description
1 polymer ?
#
loop_
_entity_poly.entity_id
_entity_poly.type
_entity_poly.pdbx_seq_one_letter_code
_entity_poly.pdbx_strand_id
1 'polypeptide(L)'
;MSVPAKRPSPKPWSMKWIALAIVLFVVGYTLVNVYYRKPGRAFRPYEDMNNRATTARLLAAGWQKLPVELRLPAEKPALTLAATVNRGAPGLGAELEAAFAEKPVLLATIGRVTAPQSVARGATCAIYFSGTLTDQHLQLGHVDALRRGDEIVLVPSLEKLPGKDLLTRWNDGDYWAGLDTERLEPGRYRVRLAARGPVAEWTFTVTP
;
A
#
# COMPACT_ATOMS: atom_id res chain seq x y z
N MET A 1 -61.29 31.30 -48.34
CA MET A 1 -60.59 30.24 -47.58
C MET A 1 -59.18 30.13 -48.13
N SER A 2 -58.20 30.68 -47.42
CA SER A 2 -56.80 30.77 -47.87
C SER A 2 -56.00 29.64 -47.24
N VAL A 3 -55.42 28.75 -48.05
CA VAL A 3 -54.59 27.62 -47.56
C VAL A 3 -53.22 28.17 -47.12
N PRO A 4 -52.73 27.85 -45.91
CA PRO A 4 -51.40 28.30 -45.50
C PRO A 4 -50.32 27.52 -46.27
N ALA A 5 -49.37 28.25 -46.85
CA ALA A 5 -48.24 27.68 -47.56
C ALA A 5 -47.38 26.81 -46.63
N LYS A 6 -47.14 25.56 -47.04
CA LYS A 6 -46.33 24.57 -46.33
C LYS A 6 -44.87 25.03 -46.29
N ARG A 7 -44.33 25.32 -45.09
CA ARG A 7 -42.93 25.73 -44.91
C ARG A 7 -41.98 24.62 -45.42
N PRO A 8 -40.90 24.94 -46.16
CA PRO A 8 -39.96 23.95 -46.65
C PRO A 8 -39.28 23.24 -45.48
N SER A 9 -39.14 21.91 -45.59
CA SER A 9 -38.45 21.09 -44.60
C SER A 9 -36.96 21.46 -44.54
N PRO A 10 -36.38 21.62 -43.33
CA PRO A 10 -34.99 22.02 -43.18
C PRO A 10 -34.08 20.98 -43.83
N LYS A 11 -33.26 21.44 -44.78
CA LYS A 11 -32.25 20.61 -45.46
C LYS A 11 -31.22 20.18 -44.41
N PRO A 12 -31.02 18.87 -44.16
CA PRO A 12 -30.03 18.44 -43.19
C PRO A 12 -28.67 18.92 -43.68
N TRP A 13 -27.97 19.69 -42.85
CA TRP A 13 -26.58 20.06 -43.13
C TRP A 13 -25.80 18.78 -43.42
N SER A 14 -24.86 18.84 -44.38
CA SER A 14 -24.06 17.69 -44.76
C SER A 14 -23.35 17.14 -43.52
N MET A 15 -23.87 16.02 -43.01
CA MET A 15 -23.48 15.37 -41.76
C MET A 15 -21.98 15.03 -41.71
N LYS A 16 -21.35 14.95 -42.89
CA LYS A 16 -19.92 14.74 -43.09
C LYS A 16 -19.06 15.86 -42.49
N TRP A 17 -19.51 17.12 -42.56
CA TRP A 17 -18.74 18.25 -42.03
C TRP A 17 -18.80 18.34 -40.51
N ILE A 18 -19.95 18.00 -39.93
CA ILE A 18 -20.09 17.91 -38.48
C ILE A 18 -19.23 16.76 -37.93
N ALA A 19 -19.28 15.60 -38.59
CA ALA A 19 -18.43 14.46 -38.23
C ALA A 19 -16.94 14.81 -38.32
N LEU A 20 -16.51 15.51 -39.37
CA LEU A 20 -15.12 15.94 -39.54
C LEU A 20 -14.68 16.89 -38.41
N ALA A 21 -15.53 17.86 -38.04
CA ALA A 21 -15.24 18.79 -36.95
C ALA A 21 -15.11 18.06 -35.61
N ILE A 22 -16.01 17.11 -35.31
CA ILE A 22 -15.93 16.30 -34.09
C ILE A 22 -14.62 15.52 -34.04
N VAL A 23 -14.26 14.83 -35.13
CA VAL A 23 -13.00 14.05 -35.19
C VAL A 23 -11.79 14.95 -34.97
N LEU A 24 -11.75 16.13 -35.60
CA LEU A 24 -10.67 17.09 -35.43
C LEU A 24 -10.52 17.53 -33.97
N PHE A 25 -11.63 17.87 -33.31
CA PHE A 25 -11.63 18.29 -31.91
C PHE A 25 -11.25 17.14 -30.96
N VAL A 26 -11.76 15.93 -31.19
CA VAL A 26 -11.43 14.76 -30.36
C VAL A 26 -9.94 14.43 -30.48
N VAL A 27 -9.40 14.39 -31.70
CA VAL A 27 -7.98 14.08 -31.93
C VAL A 27 -7.09 15.18 -31.35
N GLY A 28 -7.42 16.46 -31.57
CA GLY A 28 -6.69 17.59 -31.01
C GLY A 28 -6.69 17.59 -29.49
N TYR A 29 -7.87 17.40 -28.88
CA TYR A 29 -8.01 17.29 -27.43
C TYR A 29 -7.22 16.09 -26.87
N THR A 30 -7.25 14.95 -27.56
CA THR A 30 -6.54 13.73 -27.14
C THR A 30 -5.02 13.94 -27.18
N LEU A 31 -4.49 14.55 -28.25
CA LEU A 31 -3.07 14.87 -28.37
C LEU A 31 -2.59 15.82 -27.27
N VAL A 32 -3.33 16.90 -27.04
CA VAL A 32 -3.03 17.85 -25.96
C VAL A 32 -3.08 17.15 -24.60
N ASN A 33 -4.12 16.37 -24.34
CA ASN A 33 -4.28 15.68 -23.07
C ASN A 33 -3.18 14.63 -22.82
N VAL A 34 -2.72 13.91 -23.85
CA VAL A 34 -1.61 12.96 -23.73
C VAL A 34 -0.28 13.67 -23.56
N TYR A 35 -0.02 14.74 -24.32
CA TYR A 35 1.24 15.48 -24.28
C TYR A 35 1.44 16.23 -22.95
N TYR A 36 0.38 16.85 -22.43
CA TYR A 36 0.42 17.59 -21.16
C TYR A 36 0.04 16.76 -19.94
N ARG A 37 -0.24 15.46 -20.10
CA ARG A 37 -0.43 14.56 -18.96
C ARG A 37 0.89 14.46 -18.22
N LYS A 38 1.00 15.13 -17.08
CA LYS A 38 2.15 14.98 -16.18
C LYS A 38 2.33 13.48 -15.87
N PRO A 39 3.48 12.88 -16.19
CA PRO A 39 3.77 11.50 -15.80
C PRO A 39 4.01 11.49 -14.29
N GLY A 40 3.00 11.10 -13.52
CA GLY A 40 3.12 11.01 -12.07
C GLY A 40 1.76 10.99 -11.38
N ARG A 41 1.72 10.40 -10.19
CA ARG A 41 0.56 10.48 -9.29
C ARG A 41 0.31 11.96 -8.98
N ALA A 42 -0.95 12.38 -8.98
CA ALA A 42 -1.30 13.72 -8.56
C ALA A 42 -0.73 13.97 -7.16
N PHE A 43 0.05 15.04 -7.00
CA PHE A 43 0.58 15.47 -5.71
C PHE A 43 -0.60 15.64 -4.75
N ARG A 44 -0.57 14.92 -3.63
CA ARG A 44 -1.59 14.97 -2.58
C ARG A 44 -0.96 15.71 -1.40
N PRO A 45 -1.16 17.04 -1.27
CA PRO A 45 -0.36 17.88 -0.39
C PRO A 45 -0.27 17.37 1.05
N TYR A 46 -1.39 16.91 1.62
CA TYR A 46 -1.43 16.38 2.98
C TYR A 46 -0.64 15.08 3.14
N GLU A 47 -0.88 14.08 2.28
CA GLU A 47 -0.17 12.79 2.32
C GLU A 47 1.34 13.01 2.08
N ASP A 48 1.70 13.82 1.08
CA ASP A 48 3.10 14.02 0.69
C ASP A 48 3.89 14.82 1.73
N MET A 49 3.30 15.83 2.37
CA MET A 49 3.95 16.55 3.47
C MET A 49 4.11 15.67 4.72
N ASN A 50 3.09 14.88 5.06
CA ASN A 50 3.14 13.97 6.21
C ASN A 50 4.18 12.86 6.02
N ASN A 51 4.28 12.30 4.81
CA ASN A 51 5.30 11.32 4.46
C ASN A 51 6.71 11.90 4.57
N ARG A 52 6.92 13.14 4.11
CA ARG A 52 8.21 13.84 4.25
C ARG A 52 8.57 14.09 5.72
N ALA A 53 7.62 14.57 6.52
CA ALA A 53 7.83 14.83 7.94
C ALA A 53 8.13 13.53 8.71
N THR A 54 7.37 12.47 8.45
CA THR A 54 7.59 11.14 9.05
C THR A 54 8.95 10.58 8.65
N THR A 55 9.31 10.65 7.37
CA THR A 55 10.62 10.16 6.89
C THR A 55 11.77 10.93 7.54
N ALA A 56 11.67 12.26 7.65
CA ALA A 56 12.69 13.07 8.30
C ALA A 56 12.84 12.74 9.80
N ARG A 57 11.72 12.54 10.51
CA ARG A 57 11.72 12.16 11.93
C ARG A 57 12.26 10.76 12.16
N LEU A 58 11.88 9.79 11.32
CA LEU A 58 12.42 8.43 11.36
C LEU A 58 13.92 8.42 11.13
N LEU A 59 14.40 9.14 10.10
CA LEU A 59 15.84 9.26 9.82
C LEU A 59 16.59 9.94 10.97
N ALA A 60 16.02 11.00 11.56
CA ALA A 60 16.60 11.66 12.74
C ALA A 60 16.67 10.73 13.96
N ALA A 61 15.72 9.80 14.10
CA ALA A 61 15.70 8.76 15.13
C ALA A 61 16.55 7.52 14.76
N GLY A 62 17.28 7.55 13.64
CA GLY A 62 18.14 6.46 13.18
C GLY A 62 17.41 5.29 12.50
N TRP A 63 16.13 5.46 12.18
CA TRP A 63 15.32 4.46 11.46
C TRP A 63 15.42 4.67 9.95
N GLN A 64 15.70 3.58 9.24
CA GLN A 64 15.77 3.54 7.78
C GLN A 64 14.60 2.74 7.21
N LYS A 65 13.92 3.28 6.20
CA LYS A 65 12.88 2.55 5.47
C LYS A 65 13.50 1.51 4.54
N LEU A 66 13.06 0.26 4.66
CA LEU A 66 13.38 -0.82 3.74
C LEU A 66 12.23 -1.03 2.76
N PRO A 67 12.52 -1.42 1.50
CA PRO A 67 11.47 -1.71 0.54
C PRO A 67 10.76 -3.01 0.94
N VAL A 68 9.42 -2.94 0.97
CA VAL A 68 8.53 -4.06 1.24
C VAL A 68 7.47 -4.09 0.15
N GLU A 69 7.26 -5.27 -0.40
CA GLU A 69 6.13 -5.54 -1.28
C GLU A 69 5.01 -6.18 -0.46
N LEU A 70 3.77 -5.69 -0.62
CA LEU A 70 2.59 -6.25 0.01
C LEU A 70 1.70 -6.91 -1.05
N ARG A 71 1.27 -8.14 -0.83
CA ARG A 71 0.31 -8.86 -1.70
C ARG A 71 -0.90 -9.36 -0.92
N LEU A 72 -2.06 -9.23 -1.55
CA LEU A 72 -3.40 -9.42 -1.00
C LEU A 72 -4.35 -10.02 -2.06
N PRO A 73 -5.14 -11.07 -1.75
CA PRO A 73 -4.94 -12.03 -0.67
C PRO A 73 -3.73 -12.92 -0.95
N ALA A 74 -3.11 -13.49 0.08
CA ALA A 74 -1.97 -14.38 -0.09
C ALA A 74 -2.28 -15.79 0.42
N GLU A 75 -2.00 -16.79 -0.40
CA GLU A 75 -2.03 -18.19 0.02
C GLU A 75 -0.74 -18.52 0.77
N LYS A 76 -0.88 -19.25 1.87
CA LYS A 76 0.24 -19.63 2.73
C LYS A 76 1.04 -20.80 2.11
N PRO A 77 2.35 -20.65 1.87
CA PRO A 77 3.20 -21.79 1.54
C PRO A 77 3.57 -22.60 2.78
N ALA A 78 3.79 -23.89 2.58
CA ALA A 78 4.48 -24.71 3.57
C ALA A 78 5.98 -24.38 3.53
N LEU A 79 6.48 -23.64 4.52
CA LEU A 79 7.93 -23.42 4.69
C LEU A 79 8.55 -24.64 5.38
N THR A 80 9.65 -25.15 4.82
CA THR A 80 10.41 -26.28 5.38
C THR A 80 11.16 -25.90 6.67
N LEU A 81 11.64 -24.65 6.76
CA LEU A 81 12.35 -24.10 7.93
C LEU A 81 11.80 -22.72 8.28
N ALA A 82 10.78 -22.69 9.13
CA ALA A 82 10.18 -21.46 9.63
C ALA A 82 10.88 -20.98 10.91
N ALA A 83 11.05 -19.67 11.03
CA ALA A 83 11.53 -19.05 12.26
C ALA A 83 10.53 -19.25 13.41
N THR A 84 11.04 -19.41 14.63
CA THR A 84 10.20 -19.42 15.85
C THR A 84 9.66 -18.02 16.10
N VAL A 85 8.33 -17.90 16.18
CA VAL A 85 7.62 -16.65 16.43
C VAL A 85 7.17 -16.59 17.88
N ASN A 86 7.61 -15.55 18.57
CA ASN A 86 7.22 -15.20 19.93
C ASN A 86 6.21 -14.04 19.94
N ARG A 87 5.54 -13.85 21.08
CA ARG A 87 4.65 -12.72 21.31
C ARG A 87 5.32 -11.69 22.21
N GLY A 88 5.33 -10.44 21.78
CA GLY A 88 5.90 -9.32 22.53
C GLY A 88 4.84 -8.36 23.06
N ALA A 89 5.31 -7.25 23.63
CA ALA A 89 4.47 -6.17 24.12
C ALA A 89 3.70 -5.48 22.97
N PRO A 90 2.42 -5.12 23.16
CA PRO A 90 1.60 -4.50 22.13
C PRO A 90 2.10 -3.12 21.68
N GLY A 91 1.70 -2.71 20.47
CA GLY A 91 1.96 -1.39 19.90
C GLY A 91 3.30 -1.26 19.16
N LEU A 92 3.66 -0.02 18.83
CA LEU A 92 4.91 0.30 18.13
C LEU A 92 6.09 0.53 19.08
N GLY A 93 5.80 0.77 20.37
CA GLY A 93 6.78 1.23 21.35
C GLY A 93 6.94 2.75 21.33
N ALA A 94 7.20 3.34 22.49
CA ALA A 94 7.13 4.80 22.69
C ALA A 94 8.04 5.60 21.76
N GLU A 95 9.25 5.10 21.51
CA GLU A 95 10.23 5.78 20.66
C GLU A 95 9.77 5.84 19.20
N LEU A 96 9.31 4.71 18.66
CA LEU A 96 8.86 4.64 17.28
C LEU A 96 7.55 5.40 17.08
N GLU A 97 6.62 5.33 18.05
CA GLU A 97 5.40 6.14 18.02
C GLU A 97 5.66 7.64 17.94
N ALA A 98 6.69 8.14 18.64
CA ALA A 98 7.07 9.55 18.62
C ALA A 98 7.70 9.99 17.28
N ALA A 99 8.29 9.04 16.53
CA ALA A 99 8.90 9.32 15.24
C ALA A 99 7.88 9.47 14.10
N PHE A 100 6.67 8.95 14.25
CA PHE A 100 5.60 9.14 13.26
C PHE A 100 4.97 10.53 13.38
N ALA A 101 4.76 11.22 12.25
CA ALA A 101 4.07 12.51 12.25
C ALA A 101 2.56 12.35 12.45
N GLU A 102 1.98 11.30 11.89
CA GLU A 102 0.63 10.83 12.17
C GLU A 102 0.72 9.35 12.58
N LYS A 103 0.03 8.99 13.66
CA LYS A 103 0.08 7.61 14.16
C LYS A 103 -0.58 6.67 13.15
N PRO A 104 0.11 5.61 12.70
CA PRO A 104 -0.48 4.65 11.78
C PRO A 104 -1.60 3.88 12.48
N VAL A 105 -2.68 3.59 11.74
CA VAL A 105 -3.76 2.75 12.24
C VAL A 105 -3.32 1.30 12.12
N LEU A 106 -3.02 0.64 13.23
CA LEU A 106 -2.52 -0.74 13.23
C LEU A 106 -3.65 -1.78 13.19
N LEU A 107 -3.28 -3.00 12.81
CA LEU A 107 -4.11 -4.20 12.99
C LEU A 107 -4.56 -4.36 14.45
N ALA A 108 -5.76 -4.92 14.66
CA ALA A 108 -6.28 -5.20 15.99
C ALA A 108 -5.43 -6.29 16.66
N THR A 109 -5.31 -7.46 16.04
CA THR A 109 -4.45 -8.55 16.52
C THR A 109 -3.74 -9.22 15.35
N ILE A 110 -2.55 -9.76 15.62
CA ILE A 110 -1.84 -10.63 14.68
C ILE A 110 -2.19 -12.08 15.02
N GLY A 111 -2.71 -12.82 14.05
CA GLY A 111 -2.96 -14.24 14.15
C GLY A 111 -1.67 -15.04 13.96
N ARG A 112 -1.60 -15.84 12.91
CA ARG A 112 -0.42 -16.69 12.63
C ARG A 112 0.63 -15.88 11.88
N VAL A 113 1.91 -16.11 12.16
CA VAL A 113 3.03 -15.61 11.35
C VAL A 113 3.86 -16.79 10.89
N THR A 114 4.37 -16.73 9.67
CA THR A 114 5.25 -17.72 9.05
C THR A 114 6.29 -16.96 8.25
N ALA A 115 7.54 -17.05 8.70
CA ALA A 115 8.68 -16.38 8.09
C ALA A 115 9.86 -17.35 8.03
N PRO A 116 10.77 -17.21 7.04
CA PRO A 116 11.94 -18.07 6.94
C PRO A 116 12.92 -17.84 8.10
N GLN A 117 13.62 -18.90 8.52
CA GLN A 117 14.70 -18.80 9.52
C GLN A 117 15.98 -18.19 8.93
N SER A 118 16.23 -18.40 7.63
CA SER A 118 17.36 -17.84 6.90
C SER A 118 16.97 -17.44 5.48
N VAL A 119 17.61 -16.40 4.96
CA VAL A 119 17.38 -15.87 3.61
C VAL A 119 18.74 -15.45 3.02
N ALA A 120 18.98 -15.79 1.76
CA ALA A 120 20.17 -15.32 1.05
C ALA A 120 20.09 -13.82 0.78
N ARG A 121 21.21 -13.12 0.89
CA ARG A 121 21.27 -11.69 0.58
C ARG A 121 20.82 -11.41 -0.85
N GLY A 122 19.96 -10.41 -1.02
CA GLY A 122 19.35 -10.07 -2.31
C GLY A 122 18.14 -10.94 -2.68
N ALA A 123 17.80 -11.96 -1.89
CA ALA A 123 16.54 -12.67 -2.02
C ALA A 123 15.43 -11.96 -1.24
N THR A 124 14.18 -12.16 -1.65
CA THR A 124 13.02 -11.65 -0.91
C THR A 124 12.75 -12.53 0.32
N CYS A 125 12.79 -11.93 1.50
CA CYS A 125 12.32 -12.56 2.73
C CYS A 125 10.79 -12.57 2.73
N ALA A 126 10.19 -13.73 2.45
CA ALA A 126 8.76 -13.92 2.33
C ALA A 126 8.10 -14.13 3.71
N ILE A 127 7.31 -13.15 4.15
CA ILE A 127 6.67 -13.13 5.47
C ILE A 127 5.17 -13.25 5.25
N TYR A 128 4.60 -14.35 5.73
CA TYR A 128 3.16 -14.60 5.71
C TYR A 128 2.59 -14.35 7.09
N PHE A 129 1.51 -13.60 7.17
CA PHE A 129 0.83 -13.39 8.44
C PHE A 129 -0.67 -13.24 8.26
N SER A 130 -1.41 -13.68 9.26
CA SER A 130 -2.84 -13.38 9.37
C SER A 130 -3.05 -12.27 10.40
N GLY A 131 -4.05 -11.44 10.18
CA GLY A 131 -4.35 -10.33 11.06
C GLY A 131 -5.83 -10.00 11.09
N THR A 132 -6.27 -9.41 12.19
CA THR A 132 -7.63 -8.94 12.37
C THR A 132 -7.68 -7.42 12.29
N LEU A 133 -8.72 -6.90 11.66
CA LEU A 133 -8.99 -5.48 11.47
C LEU A 133 -9.78 -4.95 12.67
N THR A 134 -9.63 -3.65 12.94
CA THR A 134 -10.41 -3.00 14.01
C THR A 134 -11.83 -2.64 13.57
N ASP A 135 -12.07 -2.52 12.27
CA ASP A 135 -13.33 -2.13 11.64
C ASP A 135 -13.40 -2.75 10.23
N GLN A 136 -14.59 -3.12 9.78
CA GLN A 136 -14.87 -3.67 8.44
C GLN A 136 -14.65 -2.65 7.32
N HIS A 137 -14.64 -1.35 7.67
CA HIS A 137 -14.35 -0.26 6.73
C HIS A 137 -12.85 0.00 6.53
N LEU A 138 -11.99 -0.79 7.17
CA LEU A 138 -10.55 -0.70 7.03
C LEU A 138 -10.02 -1.84 6.17
N GLN A 139 -8.92 -1.59 5.48
CA GLN A 139 -8.11 -2.64 4.86
C GLN A 139 -6.63 -2.38 5.13
N LEU A 140 -5.82 -3.43 5.03
CA LEU A 140 -4.37 -3.27 5.04
C LEU A 140 -3.94 -2.57 3.74
N GLY A 141 -3.50 -1.32 3.86
CA GLY A 141 -3.09 -0.52 2.71
C GLY A 141 -1.64 -0.73 2.33
N HIS A 142 -0.75 -0.71 3.32
CA HIS A 142 0.70 -0.91 3.12
C HIS A 142 1.36 -1.45 4.38
N VAL A 143 2.59 -1.96 4.21
CA VAL A 143 3.48 -2.35 5.31
C VAL A 143 4.78 -1.56 5.16
N ASP A 144 5.13 -0.76 6.15
CA ASP A 144 6.43 -0.12 6.23
C ASP A 144 7.41 -1.05 6.97
N ALA A 145 8.59 -1.33 6.41
CA ALA A 145 9.69 -1.92 7.17
C ALA A 145 10.68 -0.83 7.60
N LEU A 146 10.96 -0.78 8.89
CA LEU A 146 11.86 0.18 9.50
C LEU A 146 13.03 -0.56 10.14
N ARG A 147 14.25 -0.22 9.75
CA ARG A 147 15.48 -0.83 10.26
C ARG A 147 16.24 0.14 11.13
N ARG A 148 16.78 -0.36 12.23
CA ARG A 148 17.79 0.30 13.05
C ARG A 148 18.79 -0.74 13.56
N GLY A 149 20.01 -0.73 13.01
CA GLY A 149 21.00 -1.79 13.28
C GLY A 149 20.46 -3.16 12.85
N ASP A 150 20.38 -4.09 13.80
CA ASP A 150 19.89 -5.46 13.61
C ASP A 150 18.38 -5.61 13.93
N GLU A 151 17.71 -4.52 14.31
CA GLU A 151 16.28 -4.49 14.56
C GLU A 151 15.52 -4.06 13.31
N ILE A 152 14.47 -4.82 12.96
CA ILE A 152 13.54 -4.51 11.88
C ILE A 152 12.12 -4.50 12.45
N VAL A 153 11.40 -3.40 12.29
CA VAL A 153 9.99 -3.28 12.69
C VAL A 153 9.13 -3.18 11.45
N LEU A 154 8.19 -4.11 11.32
CA LEU A 154 7.16 -4.10 10.30
C LEU A 154 5.91 -3.41 10.86
N VAL A 155 5.47 -2.37 10.18
CA VAL A 155 4.32 -1.53 10.57
C VAL A 155 3.21 -1.73 9.54
N PRO A 156 2.25 -2.63 9.80
CA PRO A 156 1.08 -2.81 8.95
C PRO A 156 0.09 -1.67 9.19
N SER A 157 -0.02 -0.77 8.21
CA SER A 157 -0.86 0.41 8.27
C SER A 157 -2.19 0.17 7.55
N LEU A 158 -3.28 0.37 8.29
CA LEU A 158 -4.64 0.29 7.78
C LEU A 158 -5.06 1.61 7.16
N GLU A 159 -5.81 1.52 6.07
CA GLU A 159 -6.45 2.64 5.41
C GLU A 159 -7.96 2.45 5.35
N LYS A 160 -8.69 3.57 5.25
CA LYS A 160 -10.14 3.55 5.06
C LYS A 160 -10.46 3.17 3.63
N LEU A 161 -11.38 2.22 3.49
CA LEU A 161 -11.92 1.87 2.19
C LEU A 161 -12.83 3.00 1.66
N PRO A 162 -12.70 3.38 0.39
CA PRO A 162 -13.61 4.34 -0.22
C PRO A 162 -14.94 3.65 -0.59
N GLY A 163 -16.03 4.01 0.09
CA GLY A 163 -17.38 3.56 -0.23
C GLY A 163 -18.33 3.63 0.97
N LYS A 164 -19.54 4.17 0.78
CA LYS A 164 -20.57 4.22 1.85
C LYS A 164 -21.34 2.90 2.01
N ASP A 165 -21.30 2.03 1.00
CA ASP A 165 -22.13 0.82 0.89
C ASP A 165 -21.29 -0.44 0.74
N LEU A 166 -20.24 -0.60 1.56
CA LEU A 166 -19.44 -1.83 1.56
C LEU A 166 -20.22 -2.94 2.27
N LEU A 167 -20.62 -3.95 1.50
CA LEU A 167 -21.22 -5.19 2.02
C LEU A 167 -20.20 -5.94 2.90
N THR A 168 -20.72 -6.59 3.94
CA THR A 168 -19.99 -7.29 5.02
C THR A 168 -18.74 -8.01 4.53
N ARG A 169 -17.56 -7.50 4.91
CA ARG A 169 -16.26 -8.15 4.73
C ARG A 169 -15.86 -8.80 6.05
N TRP A 170 -15.17 -9.94 5.98
CA TRP A 170 -14.54 -10.52 7.16
C TRP A 170 -13.47 -9.56 7.70
N ASN A 171 -13.43 -9.42 9.03
CA ASN A 171 -12.40 -8.63 9.71
C ASN A 171 -11.04 -9.32 9.72
N ASP A 172 -10.95 -10.57 9.27
CA ASP A 172 -9.73 -11.34 9.27
C ASP A 172 -9.21 -11.48 7.84
N GLY A 173 -7.89 -11.40 7.68
CA GLY A 173 -7.23 -11.53 6.39
C GLY A 173 -5.87 -12.18 6.49
N ASP A 174 -5.47 -12.82 5.39
CA ASP A 174 -4.15 -13.40 5.18
C ASP A 174 -3.33 -12.52 4.24
N TYR A 175 -2.11 -12.24 4.66
CA TYR A 175 -1.23 -11.24 4.08
C TYR A 175 0.14 -11.82 3.75
N TRP A 176 0.74 -11.33 2.67
CA TRP A 176 2.13 -11.58 2.35
C TRP A 176 2.90 -10.26 2.26
N ALA A 177 4.01 -10.18 3.00
CA ALA A 177 4.98 -9.11 2.92
C ALA A 177 6.33 -9.68 2.45
N GLY A 178 6.83 -9.16 1.33
CA GLY A 178 8.15 -9.47 0.81
C GLY A 178 9.15 -8.38 1.21
N LEU A 179 10.03 -8.69 2.15
CA LEU A 179 11.11 -7.79 2.55
C LEU A 179 12.33 -8.01 1.66
N ASP A 180 12.83 -6.95 1.02
CA ASP A 180 14.07 -7.00 0.26
C ASP A 180 15.29 -7.05 1.20
N THR A 181 16.16 -8.03 0.98
CA THR A 181 17.37 -8.24 1.78
C THR A 181 18.65 -7.70 1.12
N GLU A 182 18.59 -7.08 -0.06
CA GLU A 182 19.77 -6.54 -0.76
C GLU A 182 20.53 -5.51 0.10
N ARG A 183 19.75 -4.68 0.81
CA ARG A 183 20.25 -3.62 1.72
C ARG A 183 20.58 -4.13 3.12
N LEU A 184 20.44 -5.42 3.37
CA LEU A 184 20.81 -6.04 4.64
C LEU A 184 22.21 -6.63 4.52
N GLU A 185 23.03 -6.36 5.53
CA GLU A 185 24.33 -7.01 5.68
C GLU A 185 24.13 -8.45 6.15
N PRO A 186 24.99 -9.41 5.78
CA PRO A 186 24.94 -10.75 6.32
C PRO A 186 25.01 -10.72 7.86
N GLY A 187 24.09 -11.40 8.53
CA GLY A 187 23.95 -11.29 9.98
C GLY A 187 22.60 -11.74 10.51
N ARG A 188 22.41 -11.64 11.82
CA ARG A 188 21.18 -12.03 12.51
C ARG A 188 20.32 -10.80 12.78
N TYR A 189 19.09 -10.81 12.28
CA TYR A 189 18.13 -9.73 12.46
C TYR A 189 16.99 -10.15 13.36
N ARG A 190 16.52 -9.22 14.21
CA ARG A 190 15.29 -9.35 15.00
C ARG A 190 14.18 -8.59 14.30
N VAL A 191 13.10 -9.28 13.98
CA VAL A 191 11.91 -8.69 13.35
C VAL A 191 10.78 -8.61 14.35
N ARG A 192 10.08 -7.48 14.34
CA ARG A 192 8.86 -7.26 15.12
C ARG A 192 7.74 -6.77 14.19
N LEU A 193 6.63 -7.49 14.13
CA LEU A 193 5.42 -7.08 13.44
C LEU A 193 4.48 -6.40 14.43
N ALA A 194 4.26 -5.10 14.23
CA ALA A 194 3.47 -4.26 15.13
C ALA A 194 1.96 -4.45 14.96
N ALA A 195 1.22 -4.41 16.07
CA ALA A 195 -0.23 -4.42 16.12
C ALA A 195 -0.72 -3.70 17.38
N ARG A 196 -2.03 -3.42 17.48
CA ARG A 196 -2.64 -2.93 18.73
C ARG A 196 -2.58 -3.98 19.84
N GLY A 197 -2.80 -5.25 19.49
CA GLY A 197 -2.62 -6.41 20.35
C GLY A 197 -1.16 -6.87 20.42
N PRO A 198 -0.91 -8.09 20.95
CA PRO A 198 0.44 -8.63 21.06
C PRO A 198 1.16 -8.65 19.72
N VAL A 199 2.35 -8.06 19.69
CA VAL A 199 3.22 -8.07 18.51
C VAL A 199 3.75 -9.48 18.26
N ALA A 200 4.11 -9.77 17.01
CA ALA A 200 4.81 -10.98 16.67
C ALA A 200 6.31 -10.67 16.48
N GLU A 201 7.16 -11.44 17.15
CA GLU A 201 8.60 -11.24 17.15
C GLU A 201 9.32 -12.53 16.73
N TRP A 202 10.31 -12.42 15.86
CA TRP A 202 11.14 -13.56 15.48
C TRP A 202 12.53 -13.09 15.10
N THR A 203 13.44 -14.04 14.89
CA THR A 203 14.77 -13.75 14.35
C THR A 203 15.00 -14.54 13.08
N PHE A 204 15.63 -13.93 12.08
CA PHE A 204 16.11 -14.61 10.89
C PHE A 204 17.56 -14.22 10.60
N THR A 205 18.24 -15.04 9.81
CA THR A 205 19.64 -14.81 9.43
C THR A 205 19.76 -14.51 7.95
N VAL A 206 20.43 -13.43 7.60
CA VAL A 206 20.83 -13.15 6.21
C VAL A 206 22.14 -13.86 5.95
N THR A 207 22.14 -14.81 5.02
CA THR A 207 23.34 -15.50 4.56
C THR A 207 23.97 -14.75 3.39
N PRO A 208 25.30 -14.81 3.21
CA PRO A 208 25.98 -14.18 2.07
C PRO A 208 25.47 -14.70 0.73
#